data_AF-A0A0D8FSQ6-F1
#
_entry.id   AF-A0A0D8FSQ6-F1
#
_cell.length_a   1.000
_cell.length_b   1.000
_cell.length_c   1.000
_cell.angle_alpha   90.00
_cell.angle_beta   90.00
_cell.angle_gamma   90.00
#
_symmetry.space_group_name_H-M   'P 1'
#
loop_
_entity.id
_entity.type
_entity.pdbx_description
1 polymer ?
#
loop_
_entity_poly.entity_id
_entity_poly.type
_entity_poly.pdbx_seq_one_letter_code
_entity_poly.pdbx_strand_id
1 'polypeptide(L)' 'MFFRLPGDLRTQSVPADWTDVEEPDAFVTCSAQRSLFRPKDLLELADLLEVLEHQSVRTTTPNV' A
#
# COMPACT_ATOMS: atom_id res chain seq x y z
N MET A 1 18.74 2.22 -6.20
CA MET A 1 18.72 2.16 -7.68
C MET A 1 19.96 1.40 -8.18
N PHE A 2 19.85 0.61 -9.25
CA PHE A 2 20.99 -0.10 -9.86
C PHE A 2 21.28 0.43 -11.26
N PHE A 3 22.55 0.59 -11.61
CA PHE A 3 22.98 1.06 -12.93
C PHE A 3 24.27 0.36 -13.39
N ARG A 4 24.56 0.45 -14.69
CA ARG A 4 25.77 -0.14 -15.30
C ARG A 4 26.50 0.94 -16.08
N LEU A 5 27.81 1.04 -15.88
CA LEU A 5 28.66 1.91 -16.69
C LEU A 5 28.96 1.26 -18.04
N PRO A 6 29.01 2.02 -19.14
CA PRO A 6 29.40 1.48 -20.43
C PRO A 6 30.79 0.85 -20.37
N GLY A 7 30.90 -0.43 -20.73
CA GLY A 7 32.15 -1.20 -20.69
C GLY A 7 32.44 -1.91 -19.36
N ASP A 8 31.63 -1.69 -18.32
CA ASP A 8 31.75 -2.42 -17.06
C ASP A 8 30.79 -3.63 -17.05
N LEU A 9 31.28 -4.78 -16.60
CA LEU A 9 30.46 -5.98 -16.46
C LEU A 9 29.67 -5.99 -15.15
N ARG A 10 30.05 -5.17 -14.17
CA ARG A 10 29.44 -5.14 -12.84
C ARG A 10 28.27 -4.17 -12.76
N THR A 11 27.22 -4.59 -12.06
CA THR A 11 26.09 -3.74 -11.70
C THR A 11 26.44 -3.00 -10.41
N GLN A 12 26.29 -1.68 -10.41
CA GLN A 12 26.57 -0.81 -9.26
C GLN A 12 25.25 -0.35 -8.63
N SER A 13 25.24 -0.12 -7.32
CA SER A 13 24.10 0.42 -6.59
C SER A 13 24.40 1.81 -6.04
N VAL A 14 23.44 2.72 -6.15
CA VAL A 14 23.46 4.03 -5.49
C VAL A 14 22.64 3.95 -4.20
N PRO A 15 23.09 4.55 -3.08
CA PRO A 15 22.29 4.70 -1.87
C PRO A 15 20.92 5.32 -2.17
N ALA A 16 19.87 4.84 -1.50
CA ALA A 16 18.50 5.34 -1.72
C ALA A 16 18.40 6.85 -1.45
N ASP A 17 19.09 7.34 -0.42
CA ASP A 17 19.16 8.76 -0.02
C ASP A 17 19.74 9.69 -1.10
N TRP A 18 20.39 9.16 -2.13
CA TRP A 18 20.93 9.93 -3.27
C TRP A 18 20.04 9.89 -4.51
N THR A 19 18.86 9.28 -4.39
CA THR A 19 17.89 9.18 -5.47
C THR A 19 16.55 9.67 -4.96
N ASP A 20 15.77 10.39 -5.79
CA ASP A 20 14.38 10.77 -5.48
C ASP A 20 13.41 9.56 -5.46
N VAL A 21 13.95 8.35 -5.28
CA VAL A 21 13.20 7.12 -5.17
C VAL A 21 12.71 7.04 -3.74
N GLU A 22 11.42 7.33 -3.54
CA GLU A 22 10.75 6.99 -2.29
C GLU A 22 10.86 5.48 -2.05
N GLU A 23 11.22 5.09 -0.82
CA GLU A 23 11.25 3.68 -0.44
C GLU A 23 9.88 3.04 -0.70
N PRO A 24 9.83 1.89 -1.40
CA PRO A 24 8.58 1.20 -1.57
C PRO A 24 8.03 0.82 -0.21
N ASP A 25 6.77 1.16 0.04
CA ASP A 25 6.04 0.80 1.26
C ASP A 25 6.41 -0.64 1.69
N ALA A 26 6.87 -0.78 2.94
CA ALA A 26 7.34 -2.05 3.49
C ALA A 26 6.31 -3.17 3.30
N PHE A 27 5.01 -2.83 3.29
CA PHE A 27 3.95 -3.78 3.02
C PHE A 27 3.92 -4.27 1.56
N VAL A 28 4.19 -3.40 0.60
CA VAL A 28 4.29 -3.76 -0.83
C VAL A 28 5.53 -4.63 -1.07
N THR A 29 6.63 -4.32 -0.38
CA THR A 29 7.87 -5.09 -0.42
C THR A 29 7.69 -6.48 0.22
N CYS A 30 7.09 -6.57 1.41
CA CYS A 30 6.82 -7.83 2.11
C CYS A 30 5.78 -8.69 1.41
N SER A 31 4.77 -8.09 0.77
CA SER A 31 3.77 -8.82 -0.01
C SER A 31 4.27 -9.25 -1.39
N ALA A 32 5.52 -8.94 -1.76
CA ALA A 32 6.08 -9.20 -3.08
C ALA A 32 5.17 -8.69 -4.22
N GLN A 33 4.59 -7.51 -4.05
CA GLN A 33 3.61 -6.90 -4.96
C GLN A 33 2.31 -7.73 -5.16
N ARG A 34 2.06 -8.76 -4.35
CA ARG A 34 0.83 -9.57 -4.41
C ARG A 34 -0.33 -8.96 -3.63
N SER A 35 -0.12 -7.83 -2.96
CA SER A 35 -1.23 -7.10 -2.38
C SER A 35 -1.97 -6.32 -3.47
N LEU A 36 -3.24 -6.67 -3.67
CA LEU A 36 -4.11 -5.99 -4.64
C LEU A 36 -4.41 -4.53 -4.25
N PHE A 37 -4.30 -4.19 -2.95
CA PHE A 37 -4.67 -2.89 -2.39
C PHE A 37 -3.57 -2.37 -1.47
N ARG A 38 -3.46 -1.04 -1.35
CA ARG A 38 -2.55 -0.45 -0.35
C ARG A 38 -3.16 -0.60 1.05
N PRO A 39 -2.34 -0.70 2.12
CA PRO A 39 -2.83 -0.75 3.50
C PRO A 39 -3.77 0.40 3.85
N LYS A 40 -3.47 1.61 3.36
CA LYS A 40 -4.31 2.79 3.54
C LYS A 40 -5.72 2.58 2.99
N ASP A 41 -5.84 2.03 1.79
CA ASP A 41 -7.14 1.81 1.14
C ASP A 41 -7.95 0.75 1.88
N LEU A 42 -7.29 -0.27 2.46
CA LEU A 42 -7.95 -1.30 3.26
C LEU A 42 -8.45 -0.76 4.60
N LEU A 43 -7.68 0.13 5.24
CA LEU A 43 -8.10 0.80 6.47
C LEU A 43 -9.25 1.76 6.21
N GLU A 44 -9.17 2.56 5.14
CA GLU A 44 -10.24 3.47 4.74
C GLU A 44 -11.53 2.70 4.37
N LEU A 45 -11.40 1.54 3.73
CA LEU A 45 -12.52 0.63 3.47
C LEU A 45 -13.13 0.07 4.77
N ALA A 46 -12.28 -0.33 5.72
CA ALA A 46 -12.74 -0.85 7.01
C ALA A 46 -13.54 0.21 7.79
N ASP A 47 -13.03 1.45 7.86
CA ASP A 47 -13.73 2.56 8.50
C ASP A 47 -15.10 2.83 7.84
N LEU A 48 -15.17 2.75 6.50
CA LEU A 48 -16.40 2.97 5.75
C LEU A 48 -17.43 1.86 6.02
N LEU A 49 -16.99 0.60 6.11
CA LEU A 49 -17.85 -0.53 6.47
C LEU A 49 -18.43 -0.39 7.88
N GLU A 50 -17.62 0.01 8.86
CA GLU A 50 -18.07 0.25 10.24
C GLU A 50 -19.17 1.33 10.28
N VAL A 51 -18.97 2.42 9.56
CA VAL A 51 -19.96 3.50 9.42
C VAL A 51 -21.27 3.00 8.79
N LEU A 52 -21.19 2.14 7.77
CA LEU A 52 -22.36 1.58 7.11
C LEU A 52 -23.12 0.57 7.99
N GLU A 53 -22.41 -0.28 8.74
CA GLU A 53 -23.03 -1.19 9.70
C GLU A 53 -23.80 -0.43 10.79
N HIS A 54 -23.20 0.64 11.34
CA HIS A 54 -23.86 1.50 12.32
C HIS A 54 -25.09 2.24 11.76
N GLN A 55 -25.10 2.52 10.46
CA GLN A 55 -26.26 3.13 9.79
C GLN A 55 -27.37 2.12 9.48
N SER A 56 -27.01 0.90 9.07
CA SER A 56 -27.95 -0.21 8.80
C SER A 56 -28.79 -0.55 10.04
N VAL A 57 -28.18 -0.52 11.23
CA VAL A 57 -28.86 -0.78 12.50
C VAL A 57 -29.90 0.29 12.83
N ARG A 58 -29.72 1.54 12.36
CA ARG A 58 -30.66 2.65 12.63
C ARG A 58 -31.91 2.62 11.75
N THR A 59 -31.85 1.99 10.58
CA THR A 59 -32.99 1.91 9.65
C THR A 59 -33.93 0.74 9.95
N THR A 60 -33.51 -0.22 10.79
CA THR A 60 -34.34 -1.33 11.23
C THR A 60 -35.03 -1.00 12.55
N THR A 61 -35.87 0.04 12.58
CA THR A 61 -36.92 0.14 13.60
C THR A 61 -37.88 -1.04 13.41
N PRO A 62 -38.15 -1.85 14.46
CA PRO A 62 -39.04 -3.00 14.35
C PRO A 62 -40.47 -2.50 14.16
N ASN A 63 -41.11 -2.96 13.09
CA ASN A 63 -42.53 -2.73 12.86
C ASN A 63 -43.29 -3.60 13.88
N VAL A 64 -43.91 -2.96 14.88
CA VAL A 64 -44.85 -3.57 15.82
C VAL A 64 -46.20 -3.75 15.14
#